data_AF-A0A5J5EMC3-F1
#
_entry.id   AF-A0A5J5EMC3-F1
#
_cell.length_a   1.000
_cell.length_b   1.000
_cell.length_c   1.000
_cell.angle_alpha   90.00
_cell.angle_beta   90.00
_cell.angle_gamma   90.00
#
_symmetry.space_group_name_H-M   'P 1'
#
loop_
_entity.id
_entity.type
_entity.pdbx_description
1 polymer ?
#
loop_
_entity_poly.entity_id
_entity_poly.type
_entity_poly.pdbx_seq_one_letter_code
_entity_poly.pdbx_strand_id
1 'polypeptide(L)'
;MGLSGCLSEAIVMGLIAGWIFYNLDGSLSGIRSRQAALYMAANLQGYLILLFETYRLCEVDIRVFDREHGEGVVGVFAYLVSRRLAKLFTEDIPVPFLFAVLFYFMCGFDKDAAQFLHVLWNRSHLAVPLCGFATLAVSISRNFGEATLISNLFYTMQSMCCGFFIQQSTIPVYVR
;
A
#
# COMPACT_ATOMS: atom_id res chain seq x y z
N MET A 1 -9.57 4.52 13.40
CA MET A 1 -10.17 5.26 12.27
C MET A 1 -11.16 4.35 11.55
N GLY A 2 -12.32 4.87 11.18
CA GLY A 2 -13.36 4.08 10.51
C GLY A 2 -13.16 3.95 9.00
N LEU A 3 -13.95 3.08 8.37
CA LEU A 3 -14.00 2.84 6.92
C LEU A 3 -14.12 4.14 6.11
N SER A 4 -14.90 5.11 6.59
CA SER A 4 -15.06 6.41 5.96
C SER A 4 -13.75 7.20 5.84
N GLY A 5 -12.85 7.07 6.81
CA GLY A 5 -11.54 7.71 6.80
C GLY A 5 -10.67 7.20 5.66
N CYS A 6 -10.55 5.87 5.53
CA CYS A 6 -9.79 5.23 4.45
C CYS A 6 -10.37 5.56 3.07
N LEU A 7 -11.70 5.59 2.93
CA LEU A 7 -12.35 5.96 1.66
C LEU A 7 -12.11 7.44 1.31
N SER A 8 -12.23 8.34 2.30
CA SER A 8 -11.97 9.76 2.08
C SER A 8 -10.52 10.05 1.71
N GLU A 9 -9.57 9.35 2.34
CA GLU A 9 -8.15 9.44 2.02
C GLU A 9 -7.89 8.97 0.59
N ALA A 10 -8.40 7.81 0.19
CA ALA A 10 -8.25 7.30 -1.17
C ALA A 10 -8.75 8.28 -2.24
N ILE A 11 -9.88 8.95 -1.98
CA ILE A 11 -10.47 9.93 -2.90
C ILE A 11 -9.57 11.17 -3.00
N VAL A 12 -9.18 11.76 -1.87
CA VAL A 12 -8.35 12.96 -1.84
C VAL A 12 -6.98 12.70 -2.47
N MET A 13 -6.35 11.58 -2.14
CA MET A 13 -5.06 11.19 -2.68
C MET A 13 -5.15 10.88 -4.18
N GLY A 14 -6.21 10.21 -4.62
CA GLY A 14 -6.46 9.94 -6.04
C GLY A 14 -6.64 11.23 -6.85
N LEU A 15 -7.39 12.20 -6.32
CA LEU A 15 -7.59 13.51 -6.95
C LEU A 15 -6.31 14.33 -7.05
N ILE A 16 -5.54 14.44 -5.96
CA ILE A 16 -4.28 15.20 -5.94
C ILE A 16 -3.27 14.56 -6.89
N ALA A 17 -3.07 13.25 -6.80
CA ALA A 17 -2.13 12.54 -7.67
C ALA A 17 -2.57 12.59 -9.14
N GLY A 18 -3.87 12.44 -9.41
CA GLY A 18 -4.43 12.54 -10.75
C GLY A 18 -4.34 13.94 -11.34
N TRP A 19 -4.41 15.00 -10.51
CA TRP A 19 -4.24 16.38 -10.96
C TRP A 19 -2.78 16.68 -11.32
N ILE A 20 -1.82 16.22 -10.53
CA ILE A 20 -0.38 16.40 -10.80
C ILE A 20 0.00 15.83 -12.18
N PHE A 21 -0.58 14.69 -12.54
CA PHE A 21 -0.31 13.99 -13.80
C PHE A 21 -1.46 14.08 -14.80
N TYR A 22 -2.21 15.17 -14.78
CA TYR A 22 -3.39 15.34 -15.62
C TYR A 22 -3.05 15.22 -17.11
N ASN A 23 -3.72 14.29 -17.79
CA ASN A 23 -3.62 14.05 -19.24
C ASN A 23 -2.16 13.91 -19.75
N LEU A 24 -1.54 12.79 -19.41
CA LEU A 24 -0.18 12.48 -19.83
C LEU A 24 -0.07 12.29 -21.36
N ASP A 25 0.92 12.94 -21.94
CA ASP A 25 1.25 12.76 -23.36
C ASP A 25 1.76 11.33 -23.65
N GLY A 26 1.29 10.77 -24.77
CA GLY A 26 1.67 9.44 -25.26
C GLY A 26 2.98 9.43 -26.07
N SER A 27 3.61 10.58 -26.27
CA SER A 27 4.86 10.72 -27.00
C SER A 27 6.06 10.08 -26.28
N LEU A 28 7.16 9.87 -27.02
CA LEU A 28 8.42 9.36 -26.44
C LEU A 28 8.96 10.24 -25.30
N SER A 29 8.72 11.56 -25.37
CA SER A 29 9.07 12.50 -24.30
C SER A 29 8.19 12.32 -23.06
N GLY A 30 6.96 11.81 -23.22
CA GLY A 30 6.00 11.55 -22.14
C GLY A 30 6.28 10.25 -21.36
N ILE A 31 7.14 9.35 -21.87
CA ILE A 31 7.43 8.05 -21.21
C ILE A 31 7.93 8.25 -19.78
N ARG A 32 8.84 9.20 -19.57
CA ARG A 32 9.38 9.49 -18.23
C ARG A 32 8.29 9.95 -17.27
N SER A 33 7.36 10.77 -17.73
CA SER A 33 6.22 11.24 -16.94
C SER A 33 5.25 10.11 -16.61
N ARG A 34 4.99 9.20 -17.56
CA ARG A 34 4.14 8.01 -17.31
C ARG A 34 4.77 7.05 -16.31
N GLN A 35 6.08 6.82 -16.41
CA GLN A 35 6.83 6.02 -15.43
C GLN A 35 6.79 6.67 -14.04
N ALA A 36 6.99 7.98 -13.95
CA ALA A 36 6.91 8.73 -12.69
C ALA A 36 5.50 8.67 -12.07
N ALA A 37 4.45 8.78 -12.90
CA ALA A 37 3.07 8.66 -12.47
C ALA A 37 2.78 7.29 -11.87
N LEU A 38 3.20 6.20 -12.53
CA LEU A 38 3.04 4.84 -12.03
C LEU A 38 3.84 4.58 -10.76
N TYR A 39 5.09 5.08 -10.69
CA TYR A 39 5.92 5.00 -9.49
C TYR A 39 5.27 5.73 -8.30
N MET A 40 4.81 6.96 -8.51
CA MET A 40 4.17 7.75 -7.45
C MET A 40 2.88 7.08 -7.00
N ALA A 41 2.08 6.59 -7.94
CA ALA A 41 0.82 5.90 -7.63
C ALA A 41 1.06 4.64 -6.80
N ALA A 42 2.10 3.86 -7.07
CA ALA A 42 2.44 2.66 -6.32
C ALA A 42 2.97 2.98 -4.90
N ASN A 43 3.82 3.99 -4.79
CA ASN A 43 4.43 4.34 -3.50
C ASN A 43 3.46 5.09 -2.56
N LEU A 44 2.70 6.05 -3.09
CA LEU A 44 1.89 6.92 -2.25
C LEU A 44 0.80 6.14 -1.51
N GLN A 45 0.08 5.27 -2.23
CA GLN A 45 -0.97 4.45 -1.62
C GLN A 45 -0.39 3.35 -0.74
N GLY A 46 0.70 2.70 -1.17
CA GLY A 46 1.34 1.64 -0.39
C GLY A 46 1.84 2.14 0.95
N TYR A 47 2.42 3.35 0.98
CA TYR A 47 2.90 3.98 2.20
C TYR A 47 1.78 4.24 3.21
N LEU A 48 0.65 4.78 2.75
CA LEU A 48 -0.49 5.11 3.60
C LEU A 48 -1.12 3.84 4.20
N ILE A 49 -1.28 2.79 3.40
CA ILE A 49 -1.76 1.49 3.89
C ILE A 49 -0.86 0.96 5.01
N LEU A 50 0.47 0.99 4.81
CA LEU A 50 1.43 0.54 5.81
C LEU A 50 1.30 1.34 7.12
N LEU A 51 1.28 2.66 7.03
CA LEU A 51 1.25 3.54 8.20
C LEU A 51 -0.06 3.37 9.00
N PHE A 52 -1.20 3.36 8.31
CA PHE A 52 -2.50 3.15 8.97
C PHE A 52 -2.62 1.77 9.60
N GLU A 53 -2.09 0.74 8.95
CA GLU A 53 -2.14 -0.61 9.49
C GLU A 53 -1.26 -0.74 10.74
N THR A 54 -0.04 -0.21 10.72
CA THR A 54 0.86 -0.18 11.89
C THR A 54 0.24 0.58 13.06
N TYR A 55 -0.38 1.74 12.81
CA TYR A 55 -1.07 2.51 13.84
C TYR A 55 -2.21 1.72 14.51
N ARG A 56 -3.09 1.10 13.71
CA ARG A 56 -4.22 0.31 14.23
C ARG A 56 -3.79 -0.91 15.02
N LEU A 57 -2.76 -1.60 14.53
CA LEU A 57 -2.17 -2.74 15.22
C LEU A 57 -1.63 -2.33 16.58
N CYS A 58 -0.82 -1.27 16.67
CA CYS A 58 -0.20 -0.83 17.91
C CYS A 58 -1.19 -0.28 18.95
N GLU A 59 -2.15 0.53 18.53
CA GLU A 59 -3.05 1.23 19.46
C GLU A 59 -4.12 0.32 20.06
N VAL A 60 -4.74 -0.51 19.23
CA VAL A 60 -5.96 -1.24 19.60
C VAL A 60 -5.73 -2.74 19.56
N ASP A 61 -5.35 -3.27 18.40
CA ASP A 61 -5.57 -4.69 18.14
C ASP A 61 -4.54 -5.61 18.80
N ILE A 62 -3.29 -5.17 18.96
CA ILE A 62 -2.23 -6.02 19.50
C ILE A 62 -2.37 -6.23 21.01
N ARG A 63 -2.89 -5.24 21.74
CA ARG A 63 -3.13 -5.33 23.19
C ARG A 63 -4.24 -6.34 23.51
N VAL A 64 -5.29 -6.35 22.68
CA VAL A 64 -6.38 -7.31 22.80
C VAL A 64 -5.88 -8.72 22.44
N PHE A 65 -5.12 -8.83 21.34
CA PHE A 65 -4.52 -10.09 20.92
C PHE A 65 -3.60 -10.69 21.99
N ASP A 66 -2.67 -9.90 22.56
CA ASP A 66 -1.73 -10.41 23.58
C ASP A 66 -2.48 -10.93 24.82
N ARG A 67 -3.61 -10.32 25.19
CA ARG A 67 -4.48 -10.79 26.27
C ARG A 67 -5.17 -12.12 25.92
N GLU A 68 -5.84 -12.18 24.78
CA GLU A 68 -6.60 -13.37 24.34
C GLU A 68 -5.68 -14.56 24.02
N HIS A 69 -4.48 -14.28 23.54
CA HIS A 69 -3.46 -15.29 23.31
C HIS A 69 -2.91 -15.85 24.63
N GLY A 70 -2.68 -14.99 25.62
CA GLY A 70 -2.28 -15.41 26.96
C GLY A 70 -3.33 -16.27 27.68
N GLU A 71 -4.61 -16.05 27.39
CA GLU A 71 -5.74 -16.86 27.87
C GLU A 71 -5.95 -18.16 27.05
N GLY A 72 -5.17 -18.37 25.97
CA GLY A 72 -5.28 -19.54 25.10
C GLY A 72 -6.50 -19.56 24.18
N VAL A 73 -7.19 -18.42 24.05
CA VAL A 73 -8.45 -18.28 23.27
C VAL A 73 -8.17 -18.20 21.77
N VAL A 74 -7.08 -17.53 21.37
CA VAL A 74 -6.77 -17.25 19.96
C VAL A 74 -5.34 -17.64 19.62
N GLY A 75 -5.16 -18.41 18.55
CA GLY A 75 -3.85 -18.70 17.97
C GLY A 75 -3.35 -17.62 17.00
N VAL A 76 -2.03 -17.47 16.88
CA VAL A 76 -1.39 -16.46 16.00
C VAL A 76 -1.88 -16.57 14.55
N PHE A 77 -1.92 -17.78 14.00
CA PHE A 77 -2.37 -18.01 12.62
C PHE A 77 -3.85 -17.64 12.42
N ALA A 78 -4.70 -18.02 13.38
CA ALA A 78 -6.12 -17.70 13.33
C ALA A 78 -6.36 -16.19 13.37
N TYR A 79 -5.60 -15.44 14.17
CA TYR A 79 -5.64 -13.98 14.21
C TYR A 79 -5.22 -13.33 12.89
N LEU A 80 -4.12 -13.78 12.29
CA LEU A 80 -3.63 -13.20 11.03
C LEU A 80 -4.63 -13.44 9.88
N VAL A 81 -5.15 -14.66 9.76
CA VAL A 81 -6.11 -15.01 8.69
C VAL A 81 -7.45 -14.31 8.90
N SER A 82 -7.99 -14.28 10.12
CA SER A 82 -9.26 -13.62 10.40
C SER A 82 -9.19 -12.13 10.09
N ARG A 83 -8.08 -11.47 10.46
CA ARG A 83 -7.84 -10.05 10.16
C ARG A 83 -7.75 -9.79 8.66
N ARG A 84 -7.06 -10.65 7.90
CA ARG A 84 -6.98 -10.51 6.44
C ARG A 84 -8.35 -10.68 5.79
N LEU A 85 -9.11 -11.69 6.18
CA LEU A 85 -10.44 -11.93 5.61
C LEU A 85 -11.43 -10.79 5.94
N ALA A 86 -11.39 -10.27 7.17
CA ALA A 86 -12.25 -9.16 7.58
C ALA A 86 -11.96 -7.86 6.79
N LYS A 87 -10.68 -7.61 6.48
CA LYS A 87 -10.24 -6.40 5.79
C LYS A 87 -10.27 -6.51 4.26
N LEU A 88 -10.31 -7.73 3.73
CA LEU A 88 -10.31 -7.98 2.29
C LEU A 88 -11.46 -7.24 1.59
N PHE A 89 -12.68 -7.40 2.11
CA PHE A 89 -13.89 -6.82 1.51
C PHE A 89 -14.13 -5.36 1.89
N THR A 90 -13.60 -4.93 3.03
CA THR A 90 -13.90 -3.60 3.57
C THR A 90 -12.86 -2.56 3.17
N GLU A 91 -11.59 -2.93 3.06
CA GLU A 91 -10.51 -1.98 2.83
C GLU A 91 -9.66 -2.37 1.62
N ASP A 92 -9.20 -3.63 1.52
CA ASP A 92 -8.21 -4.04 0.51
C ASP A 92 -8.74 -4.05 -0.94
N ILE A 93 -10.06 -4.14 -1.15
CA ILE A 93 -10.71 -4.03 -2.46
C ILE A 93 -11.20 -2.60 -2.76
N PRO A 94 -12.06 -1.98 -1.92
CA PRO A 94 -12.68 -0.71 -2.28
C PRO A 94 -11.70 0.47 -2.29
N VAL A 95 -10.69 0.49 -1.42
CA VAL A 95 -9.70 1.59 -1.34
C VAL A 95 -8.83 1.64 -2.60
N PRO A 96 -8.16 0.54 -3.02
CA PRO A 96 -7.44 0.49 -4.29
C PRO A 96 -8.33 0.77 -5.50
N PHE A 97 -9.58 0.30 -5.48
CA PHE A 97 -10.51 0.51 -6.57
C PHE A 97 -10.85 1.99 -6.78
N LEU A 98 -11.23 2.70 -5.72
CA LEU A 98 -11.56 4.12 -5.81
C LEU A 98 -10.36 4.96 -6.26
N PHE A 99 -9.18 4.71 -5.66
CA PHE A 99 -7.96 5.40 -6.07
C PHE A 99 -7.64 5.11 -7.54
N ALA A 100 -7.71 3.84 -7.96
CA ALA A 100 -7.38 3.44 -9.33
C ALA A 100 -8.33 4.07 -10.34
N VAL A 101 -9.64 4.10 -10.08
CA VAL A 101 -10.61 4.77 -10.96
C VAL A 101 -10.25 6.24 -11.13
N LEU A 102 -10.09 6.98 -10.03
CA LEU A 102 -9.80 8.42 -10.10
C LEU A 102 -8.47 8.68 -10.81
N PHE A 103 -7.39 8.05 -10.34
CA PHE A 103 -6.05 8.28 -10.87
C PHE A 103 -5.92 7.84 -12.33
N TYR A 104 -6.47 6.68 -12.71
CA TYR A 104 -6.31 6.13 -14.05
C TYR A 104 -7.01 6.98 -15.11
N PHE A 105 -8.25 7.39 -14.84
CA PHE A 105 -9.02 8.22 -15.78
C PHE A 105 -8.50 9.66 -15.85
N MET A 106 -8.01 10.24 -14.74
CA MET A 106 -7.44 11.59 -14.75
C MET A 106 -6.08 11.67 -15.45
N CYS A 107 -5.25 10.64 -15.30
CA CYS A 107 -3.95 10.56 -15.96
C CYS A 107 -4.04 10.36 -17.48
N GLY A 108 -5.21 9.96 -18.01
CA GLY A 108 -5.38 9.69 -19.43
C GLY A 108 -4.66 8.42 -19.89
N PHE A 109 -4.61 7.38 -19.04
CA PHE A 109 -4.11 6.07 -19.47
C PHE A 109 -5.03 5.42 -20.52
N ASP A 110 -4.53 4.35 -21.14
CA ASP A 110 -5.21 3.68 -22.26
C ASP A 110 -6.61 3.21 -21.84
N LYS A 111 -7.62 3.36 -22.69
CA LYS A 111 -9.03 3.05 -22.33
C LYS A 111 -9.37 1.56 -22.37
N ASP A 112 -8.35 0.71 -22.34
CA ASP A 112 -8.53 -0.74 -22.42
C ASP A 112 -8.88 -1.31 -21.02
N ALA A 113 -9.99 -2.04 -20.95
CA ALA A 113 -10.48 -2.63 -19.72
C ALA A 113 -9.50 -3.66 -19.14
N ALA A 114 -8.76 -4.38 -20.00
CA ALA A 114 -7.75 -5.33 -19.55
C ALA A 114 -6.61 -4.63 -18.81
N GLN A 115 -6.11 -3.51 -19.35
CA GLN A 115 -5.03 -2.73 -18.73
C GLN A 115 -5.47 -2.14 -17.38
N PHE A 116 -6.70 -1.64 -17.29
CA PHE A 116 -7.26 -1.16 -16.03
C PHE A 116 -7.34 -2.29 -14.98
N LEU A 117 -7.80 -3.47 -15.37
CA LEU A 117 -7.88 -4.64 -14.47
C LEU A 117 -6.49 -5.06 -13.98
N HIS A 118 -5.47 -5.04 -14.85
CA HIS A 118 -4.10 -5.34 -14.45
C HIS A 118 -3.55 -4.34 -13.42
N VAL A 119 -3.81 -3.04 -13.60
CA VAL A 119 -3.41 -2.01 -12.63
C VAL A 119 -4.12 -2.17 -11.29
N LEU A 120 -5.43 -2.45 -11.34
CA LEU A 120 -6.23 -2.72 -10.14
C LEU A 120 -5.72 -3.95 -9.39
N TRP A 121 -5.51 -5.05 -10.11
CA TRP A 121 -4.96 -6.30 -9.57
C TRP A 121 -3.61 -6.07 -8.90
N ASN A 122 -2.66 -5.46 -9.60
CA ASN A 122 -1.33 -5.19 -9.07
C ASN A 122 -1.38 -4.37 -7.77
N ARG A 123 -2.29 -3.38 -7.70
CA ARG A 123 -2.45 -2.53 -6.51
C ARG A 123 -3.03 -3.29 -5.32
N SER A 124 -4.09 -4.08 -5.54
CA SER A 124 -4.66 -4.92 -4.48
C SER A 124 -3.67 -5.97 -3.97
N HIS A 125 -2.83 -6.53 -4.87
CA HIS A 125 -1.76 -7.44 -4.48
C HIS A 125 -0.67 -6.81 -3.64
N LEU A 126 -0.32 -5.54 -3.89
CA LEU A 126 0.70 -4.82 -3.13
C LEU A 126 0.29 -4.54 -1.67
N ALA A 127 -1.02 -4.41 -1.40
CA ALA A 127 -1.52 -4.14 -0.05
C ALA A 127 -1.26 -5.30 0.93
N VAL A 128 -1.34 -6.54 0.45
CA VAL A 128 -1.18 -7.76 1.26
C VAL A 128 0.21 -7.87 1.92
N PRO A 129 1.34 -7.85 1.16
CA PRO A 129 2.66 -7.94 1.76
C PRO A 129 2.97 -6.74 2.66
N LEU A 130 2.52 -5.52 2.32
CA LEU A 130 2.72 -4.34 3.16
C LEU A 130 2.03 -4.48 4.52
N CYS A 131 0.80 -4.98 4.53
CA CYS A 131 0.11 -5.29 5.78
C CYS A 131 0.81 -6.41 6.57
N GLY A 132 1.38 -7.40 5.89
CA GLY A 132 2.23 -8.42 6.50
C GLY A 132 3.46 -7.81 7.17
N PHE A 133 4.15 -6.88 6.50
CA PHE A 133 5.27 -6.15 7.07
C PHE A 133 4.88 -5.28 8.27
N ALA A 134 3.71 -4.62 8.24
CA ALA A 134 3.18 -3.93 9.40
C ALA A 134 3.00 -4.88 10.60
N THR A 135 2.40 -6.07 10.38
CA THR A 135 2.27 -7.06 11.47
C THR A 135 3.61 -7.56 11.99
N LEU A 136 4.61 -7.72 11.11
CA LEU A 136 5.97 -8.10 11.49
C LEU A 136 6.67 -7.00 12.30
N ALA A 137 6.57 -5.74 11.88
CA ALA A 137 7.14 -4.62 12.62
C ALA A 137 6.55 -4.51 14.03
N VAL A 138 5.22 -4.69 14.16
CA VAL A 138 4.52 -4.70 15.45
C VAL A 138 4.86 -5.95 16.28
N SER A 139 5.22 -7.06 15.62
CA SER A 139 5.72 -8.25 16.31
C SER A 139 7.08 -8.03 16.97
N ILE A 140 7.93 -7.19 16.38
CA ILE A 140 9.25 -6.85 16.91
C ILE A 140 9.14 -5.86 18.07
N SER A 141 8.35 -4.79 17.90
CA SER A 141 8.09 -3.83 18.97
C SER A 141 6.60 -3.52 19.07
N ARG A 142 6.07 -3.62 20.30
CA ARG A 142 4.69 -3.20 20.62
C ARG A 142 4.55 -1.69 20.72
N ASN A 143 5.66 -0.95 20.82
CA ASN A 143 5.64 0.50 20.88
C ASN A 143 5.41 1.08 19.48
N PHE A 144 4.38 1.93 19.34
CA PHE A 144 4.03 2.57 18.07
C PHE A 144 5.20 3.32 17.43
N GLY A 145 6.00 4.04 18.22
CA GLY A 145 7.13 4.82 17.70
C GLY A 145 8.19 3.94 17.04
N GLU A 146 8.57 2.85 17.70
CA GLU A 146 9.56 1.90 17.20
C GLU A 146 9.05 1.07 16.03
N ALA A 147 7.81 0.55 16.11
CA ALA A 147 7.20 -0.22 15.03
C ALA A 147 7.04 0.62 13.76
N THR A 148 6.70 1.90 13.91
CA THR A 148 6.59 2.85 12.80
C THR A 148 7.96 3.15 12.21
N LEU A 149 9.00 3.31 13.02
CA LEU A 149 10.37 3.51 12.54
C LEU A 149 10.83 2.32 11.68
N ILE A 150 10.63 1.09 12.14
CA ILE A 150 10.99 -0.14 11.40
C ILE A 150 10.21 -0.21 10.08
N SER A 151 8.90 0.05 10.13
CA SER A 151 8.02 0.03 8.96
C SER A 151 8.47 1.06 7.91
N ASN A 152 8.78 2.29 8.34
CA ASN A 152 9.23 3.37 7.45
C ASN A 152 10.61 3.08 6.84
N LEU A 153 11.54 2.53 7.62
CA LEU A 153 12.86 2.15 7.13
C LEU A 153 12.74 1.10 6.02
N PHE A 154 11.96 0.04 6.27
CA PHE A 154 11.73 -1.01 5.28
C PHE A 154 11.06 -0.48 4.02
N TYR A 155 10.03 0.36 4.18
CA TYR A 155 9.32 0.97 3.05
C TYR A 155 10.25 1.85 2.20
N THR A 156 11.09 2.64 2.86
CA THR A 156 12.07 3.50 2.20
C THR A 156 13.06 2.67 1.39
N MET A 157 13.61 1.61 1.99
CA MET A 157 14.51 0.69 1.27
C MET A 157 13.83 0.10 0.03
N GLN A 158 12.60 -0.42 0.16
CA GLN A 158 11.85 -0.97 -0.98
C GLN A 158 11.59 0.07 -2.07
N SER A 159 11.24 1.30 -1.69
CA SER A 159 10.99 2.39 -2.64
C SER A 159 12.25 2.79 -3.43
N MET A 160 13.44 2.64 -2.84
CA MET A 160 14.71 2.91 -3.50
C MET A 160 15.15 1.75 -4.41
N CYS A 161 14.85 0.50 -4.02
CA CYS A 161 15.22 -0.70 -4.78
C CYS A 161 14.26 -1.05 -5.92
N CYS A 162 13.15 -0.33 -6.11
CA CYS A 162 12.11 -0.68 -7.09
C CYS A 162 12.48 -0.54 -8.58
N GLY A 163 13.71 -0.08 -8.88
CA GLY A 163 14.19 0.06 -10.27
C GLY A 163 13.76 1.33 -10.99
N PHE A 164 13.08 2.26 -10.30
CA PHE A 164 12.71 3.57 -10.86
C PHE A 164 13.89 4.55 -10.87
N PHE A 165 14.66 4.61 -9.77
CA PHE A 165 15.82 5.52 -9.65
C PHE A 165 17.08 5.00 -10.33
N ILE A 166 17.26 3.68 -10.29
CA ILE A 166 18.42 2.98 -10.84
C ILE A 166 17.90 1.92 -11.79
N GLN A 167 18.48 1.85 -12.98
CA GLN A 167 18.13 0.82 -13.95
C GLN A 167 18.32 -0.58 -13.34
N GLN A 168 17.27 -1.40 -13.37
CA GLN A 168 17.26 -2.72 -12.71
C GLN A 168 18.44 -3.63 -13.11
N SER A 169 18.92 -3.54 -14.36
CA SER A 169 20.05 -4.33 -14.85
C SER A 169 21.41 -3.92 -14.28
N THR A 170 21.49 -2.73 -13.70
CA THR A 170 22.72 -2.19 -13.07
C THR A 170 22.72 -2.31 -11.55
N ILE A 171 21.60 -2.77 -10.97
CA ILE A 171 21.49 -2.99 -9.52
C ILE A 171 22.37 -4.20 -9.15
N PRO A 172 23.25 -4.06 -8.15
CA PRO A 172 24.06 -5.17 -7.66
C PRO A 172 23.20 -6.35 -7.19
N VAL A 173 23.66 -7.59 -7.41
CA VAL A 173 22.89 -8.82 -7.15
C VAL A 173 22.37 -8.93 -5.71
N TYR A 174 23.03 -8.29 -4.74
CA TYR A 174 22.62 -8.30 -3.33
C TYR A 174 21.50 -7.29 -2.97
N VAL A 175 21.14 -6.39 -3.88
CA VAL A 175 20.08 -5.37 -3.69
C VAL A 175 18.92 -5.56 -4.69
N ARG A 176 19.11 -6.44 -5.68
CA ARG A 176 18.18 -6.70 -6.78
C ARG A 176 16.98 -7.54 -6.33
#